data_AF-A0A958HUT4-F1
#
_entry.id   AF-A0A958HUT4-F1
#
_cell.length_a   1.000
_cell.length_b   1.000
_cell.length_c   1.000
_cell.angle_alpha   90.00
_cell.angle_beta   90.00
_cell.angle_gamma   90.00
#
_symmetry.space_group_name_H-M   'P 1'
#
loop_
_entity.id
_entity.type
_entity.pdbx_description
1 polymer ?
#
loop_
_entity_poly.entity_id
_entity_poly.type
_entity_poly.pdbx_seq_one_letter_code
_entity_poly.pdbx_strand_id
1 'polypeptide(L)' 'MKTTFEKLPAVDGSVACLTCGCGARSDLEMERSIGVGFGSAGYSKNGEMLWQECGEEFDELPTVQQVEDMAKADPDND' A
#
# COMPACT_ATOMS: atom_id res chain seq x y z
N MET A 1 -5.44 -4.37 29.47
CA MET A 1 -4.01 -4.49 29.11
C MET A 1 -3.72 -3.46 28.04
N LYS A 2 -2.84 -2.49 28.32
CA LYS A 2 -2.47 -1.43 27.36
C LYS A 2 -1.20 -1.90 26.63
N THR A 3 -1.35 -2.61 25.53
CA THR A 3 -0.24 -3.01 24.66
C THR A 3 0.05 -1.88 23.67
N THR A 4 0.56 -0.77 24.17
CA THR A 4 1.19 0.24 23.32
C THR A 4 2.59 -0.27 22.99
N PHE A 5 2.74 -0.85 21.80
CA PHE A 5 4.04 -1.16 21.23
C PHE A 5 4.88 0.13 21.10
N GLU A 6 6.15 0.07 21.48
CA GLU A 6 7.09 1.16 21.30
C GLU A 6 7.39 1.32 19.81
N LYS A 7 7.13 2.50 19.24
CA LYS A 7 7.47 2.80 17.84
C LYS A 7 8.99 2.96 17.74
N LEU A 8 9.65 1.91 17.27
CA LEU A 8 11.06 1.98 16.91
C LEU A 8 11.23 2.78 15.60
N PRO A 9 12.39 3.43 15.39
CA PRO A 9 12.72 4.01 14.10
C PRO A 9 12.58 2.96 12.99
N ALA A 10 12.19 3.39 11.78
CA ALA A 10 12.28 2.52 10.61
C ALA A 10 13.72 1.99 10.53
N VAL A 11 13.89 0.67 10.44
CA VAL A 11 15.22 0.09 10.47
C VAL A 11 15.96 0.51 9.20
N ASP A 12 16.99 1.32 9.37
CA ASP A 12 17.85 1.73 8.28
C ASP A 12 18.60 0.48 7.77
N GLY A 13 18.32 0.07 6.53
CA GLY A 13 18.96 -1.10 5.91
C GLY A 13 18.39 -2.49 6.25
N SER A 14 17.15 -2.64 6.74
CA SER A 14 16.56 -3.99 6.89
C SER A 14 15.76 -4.45 5.68
N VAL A 15 15.95 -5.73 5.34
CA VAL A 15 15.04 -6.53 4.52
C VAL A 15 13.68 -6.63 5.22
N ALA A 16 12.65 -5.98 4.70
CA ALA A 16 11.29 -6.07 5.22
C ALA A 16 10.64 -7.41 4.87
N CYS A 17 10.97 -7.96 3.69
CA CYS A 17 10.52 -9.29 3.26
C CYS A 17 11.70 -10.25 3.13
N LEU A 18 11.84 -11.19 4.07
CA LEU A 18 12.90 -12.20 4.07
C LEU A 18 12.90 -13.09 2.81
N THR A 19 11.77 -13.18 2.12
CA THR A 19 11.61 -14.01 0.91
C THR A 19 12.20 -13.34 -0.33
N CYS A 20 11.99 -12.05 -0.55
CA CYS A 20 12.46 -11.36 -1.75
C CYS A 20 13.63 -10.40 -1.50
N GLY A 21 14.04 -10.18 -0.25
CA GLY A 21 15.14 -9.28 0.07
C GLY A 21 14.78 -7.79 -0.04
N CYS A 22 13.54 -7.46 -0.42
CA CYS A 22 13.10 -6.07 -0.51
C CYS A 22 13.06 -5.44 0.89
N GLY A 23 13.76 -4.32 1.03
CA GLY A 23 13.73 -3.50 2.23
C GLY A 23 12.43 -2.71 2.37
N ALA A 24 12.24 -2.09 3.53
CA ALA A 24 11.21 -1.07 3.71
C ALA A 24 11.53 0.10 2.75
N ARG A 25 10.60 0.41 1.85
CA ARG A 25 10.69 1.58 0.97
C ARG A 25 9.77 2.66 1.53
N SER A 26 10.24 3.91 1.53
CA SER A 26 9.43 5.07 1.92
C SER A 26 8.44 5.49 0.85
N ASP A 27 8.62 4.97 -0.36
CA ASP A 27 7.91 5.30 -1.58
C ASP A 27 7.48 4.02 -2.32
N LEU A 28 6.44 4.17 -3.14
CA LEU A 28 5.93 3.11 -4.00
C LEU A 28 6.06 3.55 -5.46
N GLU A 29 6.69 2.73 -6.29
CA GLU A 29 6.87 3.00 -7.71
C GLU A 29 5.50 3.02 -8.42
N MET A 30 5.28 4.00 -9.30
CA MET A 30 3.99 4.26 -9.94
C MET A 30 3.45 3.07 -10.77
N GLU A 31 4.35 2.26 -11.31
CA GLU A 31 4.04 1.09 -12.14
C GLU A 31 3.72 -0.19 -11.35
N ARG A 32 3.81 -0.16 -10.02
CA ARG A 32 3.48 -1.34 -9.19
C ARG A 32 1.98 -1.53 -9.07
N SER A 33 1.55 -2.79 -9.19
CA SER A 33 0.20 -3.23 -8.84
C SER A 33 0.02 -3.23 -7.31
N ILE A 34 -1.16 -2.80 -6.87
CA ILE A 34 -1.59 -2.81 -5.47
C ILE A 34 -2.27 -4.16 -5.21
N GLY A 35 -1.59 -5.04 -4.47
CA GLY A 35 -2.13 -6.33 -4.06
C GLY A 35 -1.18 -7.03 -3.08
N VAL A 36 -1.70 -8.00 -2.34
CA VAL A 36 -0.96 -8.74 -1.32
C VAL A 36 -1.37 -10.20 -1.30
N GLY A 37 -0.38 -11.10 -1.32
CA GLY A 37 -0.66 -12.55 -1.25
C GLY A 37 -1.24 -13.01 0.09
N PHE A 38 -1.05 -12.25 1.17
CA PHE A 38 -1.64 -12.51 2.49
C PHE A 38 -1.84 -11.21 3.28
N GLY A 39 -3.10 -10.83 3.51
CA GLY A 39 -3.45 -9.60 4.21
C GLY A 39 -4.55 -8.84 3.48
N SER A 40 -4.46 -7.51 3.46
CA SER A 40 -5.31 -6.68 2.63
C SER A 40 -4.52 -5.51 2.04
N ALA A 41 -4.82 -5.20 0.77
CA ALA A 41 -4.36 -4.01 0.08
C ALA A 41 -5.58 -3.28 -0.49
N GLY A 42 -5.55 -1.95 -0.53
CA GLY A 42 -6.69 -1.16 -0.94
C GLY A 42 -6.37 0.33 -0.93
N TYR A 43 -7.29 1.13 -1.45
CA TYR A 43 -7.22 2.59 -1.39
C TYR A 43 -8.55 3.18 -0.93
N SER A 44 -8.44 4.28 -0.20
CA SER A 44 -9.57 5.01 0.37
C SER A 44 -9.56 6.45 -0.08
N LYS A 45 -10.70 7.10 0.03
CA LYS A 45 -10.87 8.54 -0.18
C LYS A 45 -11.63 9.13 0.98
N ASN A 46 -11.11 10.18 1.61
CA ASN A 46 -11.72 10.78 2.82
C ASN A 46 -12.04 9.74 3.92
N GLY A 47 -11.22 8.68 4.02
CA GLY A 47 -11.42 7.57 4.96
C GLY A 47 -12.48 6.54 4.57
N GLU A 48 -13.15 6.68 3.42
CA GLU A 48 -14.03 5.65 2.85
C GLU A 48 -13.26 4.74 1.90
N MET A 49 -13.33 3.43 2.12
CA MET A 49 -12.67 2.45 1.24
C MET A 49 -13.35 2.42 -0.13
N LEU A 50 -12.63 2.78 -1.19
CA LEU A 50 -13.17 2.74 -2.55
C LEU A 50 -12.91 1.38 -3.21
N TRP A 51 -11.77 0.77 -2.90
CA TRP A 51 -11.42 -0.55 -3.38
C TRP A 51 -10.50 -1.25 -2.38
N GLN A 52 -10.70 -2.55 -2.22
CA GLN A 52 -9.86 -3.44 -1.45
C GLN A 52 -9.79 -4.77 -2.19
N GLU A 53 -8.59 -5.31 -2.30
CA GLU A 53 -8.34 -6.60 -2.92
C GLU A 53 -9.22 -7.70 -2.28
N CYS A 54 -9.91 -8.43 -3.14
CA CYS A 54 -10.85 -9.51 -2.84
C CYS A 54 -10.76 -10.65 -3.87
N GLY A 55 -9.53 -11.16 -4.10
CA GLY A 55 -9.29 -12.35 -4.92
C GLY A 55 -9.23 -12.10 -6.42
N GLU A 56 -8.94 -10.87 -6.84
CA GLU A 56 -8.64 -10.50 -8.22
C GLU A 56 -7.35 -11.17 -8.71
N GLU A 57 -7.29 -11.40 -10.02
CA GLU A 57 -6.06 -11.86 -10.67
C GLU A 57 -5.05 -10.71 -10.78
N PHE A 58 -3.76 -11.03 -10.93
CA PHE A 58 -2.69 -10.03 -10.86
C PHE A 58 -2.81 -8.91 -11.91
N ASP A 59 -3.35 -9.22 -13.09
CA ASP A 59 -3.59 -8.27 -14.19
C ASP A 59 -4.85 -7.41 -14.02
N GLU A 60 -5.69 -7.74 -13.04
CA GLU A 60 -6.88 -6.97 -12.66
C GLU A 60 -6.59 -5.96 -11.54
N LEU A 61 -5.42 -6.07 -10.90
CA LEU A 61 -5.02 -5.19 -9.80
C LEU A 61 -4.73 -3.75 -10.28
N PRO A 62 -5.18 -2.72 -9.55
CA PRO A 62 -4.88 -1.35 -9.89
C PRO A 62 -3.39 -1.04 -9.65
N THR A 63 -2.81 -0.24 -10.52
CA THR A 63 -1.47 0.33 -10.32
C THR A 63 -1.52 1.58 -9.44
N VAL A 64 -0.41 1.91 -8.80
CA VAL A 64 -0.28 3.16 -8.03
C VAL A 64 -0.58 4.37 -8.91
N GLN A 65 -0.08 4.40 -10.15
CA GLN A 65 -0.33 5.49 -11.09
C GLN A 65 -1.83 5.73 -11.32
N GLN A 66 -2.62 4.65 -11.50
CA GLN A 66 -4.06 4.78 -11.73
C GLN A 66 -4.77 5.41 -10.53
N VAL A 67 -4.39 5.01 -9.31
CA VAL A 67 -4.97 5.58 -8.08
C VAL A 67 -4.55 7.04 -7.90
N GLU A 68 -3.27 7.35 -8.12
CA GLU A 68 -2.75 8.73 -8.05
C GLU A 68 -3.41 9.65 -9.10
N ASP A 69 -3.73 9.14 -10.29
CA ASP A 69 -4.43 9.92 -11.32
C ASP A 69 -5.91 10.15 -10.94
N MET A 70 -6.54 9.21 -10.23
CA MET A 70 -7.87 9.42 -9.64
C MET A 70 -7.83 10.51 -8.55
N ALA A 71 -6.82 10.49 -7.68
CA ALA A 71 -6.64 11.50 -6.64
C ALA A 71 -6.37 12.90 -7.24
N LYS A 72 -5.50 13.00 -8.26
CA LYS A 72 -5.23 14.28 -8.96
C LYS A 72 -6.46 14.88 -9.64
N ALA A 73 -7.41 14.04 -10.08
CA ALA A 73 -8.65 14.51 -10.68
C ALA A 73 -9.63 15.12 -9.65
N ASP A 74 -9.40 14.90 -8.35
CA ASP A 74 -10.19 15.45 -7.25
C ASP A 74 -9.27 15.93 -6.09
N PRO A 75 -8.53 17.02 -6.29
CA PRO A 75 -7.46 17.46 -5.37
C PRO A 75 -7.95 17.91 -3.99
N ASP A 76 -9.26 18.15 -3.83
CA ASP A 76 -9.87 18.55 -2.56
C ASP A 76 -10.27 17.35 -1.70
N ASN A 77 -10.11 16.13 -2.21
CA ASN A 77 -10.58 14.91 -1.57
C ASN A 77 -9.52 13.80 -1.73
N ASP A 78 -8.56 13.81 -0.81
CA ASP A 78 -7.55 12.76 -0.61
C ASP A 78 -8.13 11.56 0.15
#